data_AF-A0ABD1V6I4-F1
#
_entry.id   AF-A0ABD1V6I4-F1
#
_cell.length_a   1.000
_cell.length_b   1.000
_cell.length_c   1.000
_cell.angle_alpha   90.00
_cell.angle_beta   90.00
_cell.angle_gamma   90.00
#
_symmetry.space_group_name_H-M   'P 1'
#
loop_
_entity.id
_entity.type
_entity.pdbx_description
1 polymer ?
#
loop_
_entity_poly.entity_id
_entity_poly.type
_entity_poly.pdbx_seq_one_letter_code
_entity_poly.pdbx_strand_id
1 'polypeptide(L)'
;MTQLRHLLFEQGFLPCPSDAGNGNLQTLTGVIDFSCTEEALGRIPNLKTLRISYRYDSRTKWSIYCLEKLFNLHQLETLKCHFVPKCLRKPLAPLAVDLAFPPNLKKLTLSGCRISWKNMSTFGSLPKILKCSN
;
A
#
# COMPACT_ATOMS: atom_id res chain seq x y z
N MET A 1 11.97 24.76 12.56
CA MET A 1 12.50 23.72 11.64
C MET A 1 11.35 23.15 10.83
N THR A 2 11.35 23.31 9.51
CA THR A 2 10.32 22.75 8.64
C THR A 2 10.59 21.27 8.42
N GLN A 3 9.81 20.40 9.06
CA GLN A 3 9.88 18.97 8.80
C GLN A 3 9.01 18.62 7.59
N LEU A 4 9.55 17.80 6.69
CA LEU A 4 8.85 17.38 5.47
C LEU A 4 7.60 16.56 5.84
N ARG A 5 6.42 16.99 5.38
CA ARG A 5 5.14 16.30 5.67
C ARG A 5 4.56 15.54 4.48
N HIS A 6 4.90 15.97 3.27
CA HIS A 6 4.33 15.42 2.04
C HIS A 6 5.47 15.08 1.09
N LEU A 7 5.54 13.82 0.70
CA LEU A 7 6.46 13.32 -0.31
C LEU A 7 5.64 12.75 -1.46
N LEU A 8 5.71 13.42 -2.61
CA LEU A 8 4.91 13.11 -3.79
C LEU A 8 5.85 12.75 -4.94
N PHE A 9 5.83 11.49 -5.33
CA PHE A 9 6.48 11.03 -6.55
C PHE A 9 5.45 10.95 -7.67
N GLU A 10 5.89 11.12 -8.91
CA GLU A 10 5.15 10.58 -10.05
C GLU A 10 5.29 9.06 -10.08
N GLN A 11 6.55 8.60 -10.01
CA GLN A 11 6.97 7.21 -9.89
C GLN A 11 8.34 7.17 -9.18
N GLY A 12 8.39 6.65 -7.95
CA GLY A 12 9.63 6.63 -7.18
C GLY A 12 9.78 5.40 -6.32
N PHE A 13 11.01 4.91 -6.17
CA PHE A 13 11.35 3.91 -5.16
C PHE A 13 11.78 4.65 -3.91
N LEU A 14 11.26 4.23 -2.75
CA LEU A 14 11.89 4.67 -1.50
C LEU A 14 13.23 3.94 -1.36
N PRO A 15 14.33 4.67 -1.11
CA PRO A 15 15.61 4.03 -0.88
C PRO A 15 15.50 3.08 0.31
N CYS A 16 16.26 1.98 0.21
CA CYS A 16 16.47 1.02 1.28
C CYS A 16 16.75 1.77 2.60
N PRO A 17 16.32 1.24 3.76
CA PRO A 17 16.22 2.04 4.97
C PRO A 17 17.58 2.58 5.48
N SER A 18 17.98 3.79 5.07
CA SER A 18 19.05 4.61 5.68
C SER A 18 18.54 5.26 6.97
N ASP A 19 19.33 5.32 8.05
CA ASP A 19 18.94 5.67 9.43
C ASP A 19 18.02 6.90 9.65
N ALA A 20 17.87 7.79 8.67
CA ALA A 20 16.97 8.92 8.75
C ALA A 20 15.50 8.53 8.45
N GLY A 21 14.76 8.10 9.47
CA GLY A 21 13.29 8.08 9.44
C GLY A 21 12.70 9.48 9.51
N ASN A 22 11.59 9.75 8.82
CA ASN A 22 10.87 11.02 8.91
C ASN A 22 9.55 10.82 9.67
N GLY A 23 9.64 10.92 11.00
CA GLY A 23 8.49 10.77 11.89
C GLY A 23 7.34 11.72 11.60
N ASN A 24 7.57 12.86 10.92
CA ASN A 24 6.53 13.84 10.62
C ASN A 24 5.87 13.67 9.25
N LEU A 25 6.24 12.66 8.47
CA LEU A 25 5.65 12.40 7.16
C LEU A 25 4.18 11.97 7.30
N GLN A 26 3.28 12.72 6.67
CA GLN A 26 1.83 12.48 6.70
C GLN A 26 1.31 11.97 5.35
N THR A 27 1.99 12.27 4.26
CA THR A 27 1.57 11.87 2.91
C THR A 27 2.75 11.31 2.13
N LEU A 28 2.53 10.13 1.56
CA LEU A 28 3.49 9.43 0.72
C LEU A 28 2.76 8.91 -0.51
N THR A 29 3.10 9.42 -1.69
CA THR A 29 2.42 9.04 -2.93
C THR A 29 3.37 8.77 -4.07
N GLY A 30 2.92 7.96 -5.04
CA GLY A 30 3.71 7.60 -6.21
C GLY A 30 4.83 6.62 -5.92
N VAL A 31 4.80 5.97 -4.76
CA VAL A 31 5.82 4.98 -4.40
C VAL A 31 5.57 3.70 -5.18
N ILE A 32 6.64 3.13 -5.72
CA ILE A 32 6.63 1.88 -6.45
C ILE A 32 7.18 0.78 -5.56
N ASP A 33 6.50 -0.37 -5.56
CA ASP A 33 6.98 -1.61 -4.95
C ASP A 33 7.32 -1.46 -3.45
N PHE A 34 6.55 -0.65 -2.72
CA PHE A 34 6.75 -0.38 -1.29
C PHE A 34 6.61 -1.66 -0.45
N SER A 35 7.59 -1.94 0.41
CA SER A 35 7.53 -3.04 1.37
C SER A 35 7.14 -2.53 2.76
N CYS A 36 6.14 -3.18 3.36
CA CYS A 36 5.58 -2.82 4.66
C CYS A 36 6.30 -3.54 5.81
N THR A 37 7.63 -3.63 5.76
CA THR A 37 8.41 -4.20 6.87
C THR A 37 8.31 -3.31 8.12
N GLU A 38 8.55 -3.87 9.31
CA GLU A 38 8.44 -3.10 10.57
C GLU A 38 9.38 -1.90 10.58
N GLU A 39 10.57 -2.04 10.00
CA GLU A 39 11.55 -0.97 9.86
C GLU A 39 11.02 0.16 8.97
N ALA A 40 10.36 -0.18 7.85
CA ALA A 40 9.78 0.81 6.95
C ALA A 40 8.61 1.55 7.61
N LEU A 41 7.71 0.82 8.28
CA LEU A 41 6.54 1.39 8.94
C LEU A 41 6.92 2.24 10.17
N GLY A 42 7.92 1.81 10.96
CA GLY A 42 8.42 2.53 12.12
C GLY A 42 9.02 3.91 11.81
N ARG A 43 9.37 4.17 10.55
CA ARG A 43 9.92 5.45 10.08
C ARG A 43 8.87 6.44 9.62
N ILE A 44 7.65 5.98 9.38
CA ILE A 44 6.51 6.80 8.93
C ILE A 44 5.29 6.59 9.85
N PRO A 45 5.43 6.66 11.19
CA PRO A 45 4.38 6.30 12.14
C PRO A 45 3.15 7.21 12.06
N ASN A 46 3.31 8.44 11.57
CA ASN A 46 2.25 9.45 11.48
C ASN A 46 1.63 9.54 10.07
N LEU A 47 1.83 8.53 9.22
CA LEU A 47 1.37 8.54 7.84
C LEU A 47 -0.16 8.45 7.76
N LYS A 48 -0.78 9.43 7.11
CA LYS A 48 -2.24 9.51 6.91
C LYS A 48 -2.68 9.09 5.52
N THR A 49 -1.85 9.32 4.51
CA THR A 49 -2.15 8.97 3.12
C THR A 49 -0.99 8.22 2.49
N LEU A 50 -1.29 7.04 1.95
CA LEU A 50 -0.35 6.16 1.25
C LEU A 50 -0.91 5.79 -0.12
N ARG A 51 -0.14 6.08 -1.17
CA ARG A 51 -0.47 5.65 -2.54
C ARG A 51 0.71 4.88 -3.14
N ILE A 52 0.47 3.61 -3.43
CA ILE A 52 1.49 2.66 -3.90
C ILE A 52 1.10 2.11 -5.26
N SER A 53 2.09 1.91 -6.11
CA SER A 53 1.98 1.13 -7.34
C SER A 53 2.84 -0.12 -7.24
N TYR A 54 2.26 -1.29 -7.51
CA TYR A 54 2.97 -2.56 -7.56
C TYR A 54 3.07 -3.06 -8.99
N ARG A 55 4.28 -3.30 -9.48
CA ARG A 55 4.48 -3.87 -10.81
C ARG A 55 4.67 -5.36 -10.69
N TYR A 56 3.80 -6.15 -11.32
CA TYR A 56 3.80 -7.59 -11.14
C TYR A 56 3.85 -8.37 -12.46
N ASP A 57 4.35 -9.59 -12.37
CA ASP A 57 4.30 -10.61 -13.41
C ASP A 57 3.94 -11.97 -12.79
N SER A 58 3.93 -13.03 -13.58
CA SER A 58 3.55 -14.37 -13.11
C SER A 58 4.49 -14.98 -12.06
N ARG A 59 5.66 -14.38 -11.81
CA ARG A 59 6.64 -14.81 -10.80
C ARG A 59 6.62 -13.91 -9.56
N THR A 60 5.82 -12.84 -9.54
CA THR A 60 5.74 -11.93 -8.41
C THR A 60 5.20 -12.65 -7.18
N LYS A 61 6.00 -12.67 -6.11
CA LYS A 61 5.59 -13.14 -4.78
C LYS A 61 5.14 -11.95 -3.95
N TRP A 62 3.84 -11.84 -3.68
CA TRP A 62 3.28 -10.72 -2.92
C TRP A 62 3.79 -10.61 -1.48
N SER A 63 4.23 -11.73 -0.90
CA SER A 63 4.77 -11.79 0.47
C SER A 63 6.02 -10.93 0.69
N ILE A 64 6.77 -10.59 -0.36
CA ILE A 64 7.95 -9.71 -0.24
C ILE A 64 7.60 -8.29 0.19
N TYR A 65 6.34 -7.89 0.01
CA TYR A 65 5.86 -6.55 0.35
C TYR A 65 5.23 -6.47 1.74
N CYS A 66 5.13 -7.60 2.46
CA CYS A 66 4.58 -7.69 3.82
C CYS A 66 3.24 -6.95 4.00
N LEU A 67 2.34 -7.04 3.01
CA LEU A 67 1.09 -6.27 3.00
C LEU A 67 0.16 -6.60 4.18
N GLU A 68 0.32 -7.78 4.77
CA GLU A 68 -0.32 -8.18 6.00
C GLU A 68 0.05 -7.29 7.20
N LYS A 69 1.14 -6.51 7.13
CA LYS A 69 1.57 -5.58 8.19
C LYS A 69 1.02 -4.17 8.04
N LEU A 70 0.22 -3.89 7.01
CA LEU A 70 -0.41 -2.58 6.80
C LEU A 70 -1.27 -2.13 8.00
N PHE A 71 -1.80 -3.06 8.80
CA PHE A 71 -2.58 -2.74 10.00
C PHE A 71 -1.80 -1.94 11.06
N ASN A 72 -0.47 -2.00 11.05
CA ASN A 72 0.41 -1.26 11.98
C ASN A 72 0.44 0.25 11.70
N LEU A 73 -0.05 0.70 10.54
CA LEU A 73 -0.15 2.14 10.23
C LEU A 73 -1.42 2.73 10.86
N HIS A 74 -1.43 2.85 12.19
CA HIS A 74 -2.61 3.26 12.95
C HIS A 74 -3.18 4.63 12.57
N GLN A 75 -2.39 5.54 12.01
CA GLN A 75 -2.86 6.86 11.57
C GLN A 75 -3.30 6.91 10.11
N LEU A 76 -3.22 5.80 9.38
CA LEU A 76 -3.53 5.77 7.96
C LEU A 76 -5.02 5.88 7.72
N GLU A 77 -5.43 6.95 7.06
CA GLU A 77 -6.82 7.24 6.73
C GLU A 77 -7.13 6.90 5.27
N THR A 78 -6.15 7.00 4.36
CA THR A 78 -6.32 6.75 2.93
C THR A 78 -5.24 5.83 2.40
N LEU A 79 -5.67 4.70 1.83
CA LEU A 79 -4.81 3.75 1.12
C LEU A 79 -5.27 3.59 -0.32
N LYS A 80 -4.35 3.79 -1.27
CA LYS A 80 -4.55 3.47 -2.68
C LYS A 80 -3.44 2.52 -3.16
N CYS A 81 -3.82 1.35 -3.63
CA CYS A 81 -2.90 0.41 -4.26
C CYS A 81 -3.28 0.22 -5.73
N HIS A 82 -2.32 0.46 -6.62
CA HIS A 82 -2.47 0.27 -8.05
C HIS A 82 -1.58 -0.88 -8.51
N PHE A 83 -2.16 -1.94 -9.04
CA PHE A 83 -1.44 -3.14 -9.47
C PHE A 83 -1.28 -3.12 -10.99
N VAL A 84 -0.05 -3.00 -11.46
CA VAL A 84 0.32 -2.85 -12.88
C VAL A 84 0.94 -4.14 -13.39
N PRO A 85 0.35 -4.84 -14.37
CA PRO A 85 1.02 -5.97 -15.00
C PRO A 85 2.22 -5.47 -15.82
N LYS A 86 3.40 -6.09 -15.66
CA LYS A 86 4.59 -5.79 -16.47
C LYS A 86 4.40 -6.13 -17.95
N CYS A 87 3.50 -7.06 -18.25
CA CYS A 87 3.14 -7.45 -19.61
C CYS A 87 1.61 -7.43 -19.78
N LEU A 88 1.12 -6.61 -20.70
CA LEU A 88 -0.32 -6.43 -20.97
C LEU A 88 -1.04 -7.70 -21.48
N ARG A 89 -0.28 -8.70 -21.93
CA ARG A 89 -0.83 -9.95 -22.49
C ARG A 89 -1.19 -11.02 -21.44
N LYS A 90 -0.89 -10.80 -20.16
CA LYS A 90 -1.17 -11.79 -19.12
C LYS A 90 -2.44 -11.40 -18.34
N PRO A 91 -3.34 -12.35 -18.05
CA PRO A 91 -4.51 -12.08 -17.23
C PRO A 91 -4.09 -11.61 -15.84
N LEU A 92 -4.90 -10.71 -15.26
CA LEU A 92 -4.72 -10.22 -13.89
C LEU A 92 -4.64 -11.42 -12.94
N ALA A 93 -3.54 -11.54 -12.20
CA ALA A 93 -3.38 -12.58 -11.21
C ALA A 93 -4.25 -12.25 -9.97
N PRO A 94 -4.90 -13.24 -9.35
CA PRO A 94 -5.50 -13.06 -8.03
C PRO A 94 -4.46 -12.52 -7.05
N LEU A 95 -4.85 -11.50 -6.29
CA LEU A 95 -4.07 -11.02 -5.16
C LEU A 95 -4.20 -12.06 -4.04
N ALA A 96 -3.32 -13.07 -4.09
CA ALA A 96 -3.24 -14.15 -3.11
C ALA A 96 -2.40 -13.75 -1.89
N VAL A 97 -2.73 -12.60 -1.29
CA VAL A 97 -2.13 -12.14 -0.03
C VAL A 97 -3.26 -11.79 0.93
N ASP A 98 -3.07 -12.13 2.19
CA ASP A 98 -3.97 -11.69 3.25
C ASP A 98 -3.72 -10.19 3.47
N LEU A 99 -4.71 -9.38 3.10
CA LEU A 99 -4.66 -7.95 3.36
C LEU A 99 -5.26 -7.67 4.74
N ALA A 100 -4.49 -7.04 5.61
CA ALA A 100 -4.98 -6.49 6.86
C ALA A 100 -4.97 -4.96 6.78
N PHE A 101 -6.08 -4.33 7.13
CA PHE A 101 -6.23 -2.89 7.00
C PHE A 101 -6.04 -2.18 8.34
N PRO A 102 -5.44 -0.98 8.33
CA PRO A 102 -5.31 -0.20 9.54
C PRO A 102 -6.67 0.26 10.09
N PRO A 103 -6.80 0.37 11.42
CA PRO A 103 -8.09 0.56 12.09
C PRO A 103 -8.78 1.89 11.76
N ASN A 104 -8.00 2.94 11.44
CA ASN A 104 -8.52 4.27 11.14
C ASN A 104 -8.71 4.52 9.63
N LEU A 105 -8.68 3.46 8.81
CA LEU A 105 -8.81 3.58 7.37
C LEU A 105 -10.23 4.06 6.97
N LYS A 106 -10.30 5.23 6.35
CA LYS A 106 -11.54 5.86 5.88
C LYS A 106 -11.76 5.70 4.37
N LYS A 107 -10.69 5.42 3.62
CA LYS A 107 -10.75 5.29 2.17
C LYS A 107 -9.78 4.23 1.69
N LEU A 108 -10.32 3.25 0.96
CA LEU A 108 -9.56 2.23 0.29
C LEU A 108 -9.80 2.30 -1.22
N THR A 109 -8.74 2.19 -2.00
CA THR A 109 -8.84 2.07 -3.46
C THR A 109 -7.87 1.00 -3.94
N LEU A 110 -8.42 -0.02 -4.61
CA LEU A 110 -7.66 -1.11 -5.19
C LEU A 110 -7.98 -1.14 -6.68
N SER A 111 -6.97 -1.14 -7.54
CA SER A 111 -7.15 -1.13 -8.99
C SER A 111 -6.15 -2.05 -9.67
N GLY A 112 -6.56 -2.74 -10.74
CA GLY A 112 -5.68 -3.64 -11.48
C GLY A 112 -5.37 -4.95 -10.74
N CYS A 113 -6.20 -5.37 -9.79
CA CYS A 113 -6.09 -6.65 -9.10
C CYS A 113 -7.40 -7.44 -9.11
N ARG A 114 -7.29 -8.76 -8.93
CA ARG A 114 -8.44 -9.63 -8.65
C ARG A 114 -8.44 -9.97 -7.16
N ILE A 115 -9.52 -9.60 -6.48
CA ILE A 115 -9.68 -9.84 -5.04
C ILE A 115 -10.30 -11.23 -4.82
N SER A 116 -9.73 -12.00 -3.90
CA SER A 116 -10.31 -13.28 -3.47
C SER A 116 -11.51 -13.06 -2.53
N TRP A 117 -12.47 -13.99 -2.52
CA TRP A 117 -13.60 -13.96 -1.57
C TRP A 117 -13.16 -14.01 -0.10
N LYS A 118 -12.01 -14.62 0.21
CA LYS A 118 -11.42 -14.60 1.56
C LYS A 118 -11.08 -13.16 2.00
N ASN A 119 -10.62 -12.31 1.07
CA ASN A 119 -10.34 -10.92 1.38
C ASN A 119 -11.63 -10.06 1.40
N MET A 120 -12.69 -10.46 0.67
CA MET A 120 -14.04 -9.83 0.71
C MET A 120 -14.59 -9.72 2.13
N SER A 121 -14.46 -10.75 2.97
CA SER A 121 -14.93 -10.68 4.36
C SER A 121 -14.17 -9.62 5.17
N THR A 122 -12.86 -9.48 4.97
CA THR A 122 -12.05 -8.43 5.59
C THR A 122 -12.43 -7.02 5.12
N PHE A 123 -12.87 -6.86 3.87
CA PHE A 123 -13.39 -5.57 3.39
C PHE A 123 -14.75 -5.22 4.00
N GLY A 124 -15.54 -6.22 4.40
CA GLY A 124 -16.87 -6.01 4.99
C GLY A 124 -16.86 -5.30 6.35
N SER A 125 -15.72 -5.31 7.06
CA SER A 125 -15.56 -4.59 8.33
C SER A 125 -15.03 -3.15 8.17
N LEU A 126 -14.68 -2.73 6.94
CA LEU A 126 -14.17 -1.38 6.70
C LEU A 126 -15.30 -0.36 6.60
N PRO A 127 -15.21 0.78 7.31
CA PRO A 127 -16.31 1.71 7.41
C PRO A 127 -16.71 2.43 6.10
N LYS A 128 -15.91 2.47 5.01
CA LYS A 128 -16.25 3.22 3.78
C LYS A 128 -15.59 2.75 2.46
N ILE A 129 -16.40 2.83 1.40
CA ILE A 129 -16.16 2.84 -0.06
C ILE A 129 -14.92 2.08 -0.56
N LEU A 130 -15.14 0.82 -0.95
CA LEU A 130 -14.26 0.04 -1.81
C LEU A 130 -14.53 0.41 -3.28
N LYS A 131 -13.55 1.04 -3.95
CA LYS A 131 -13.57 1.16 -5.43
C LYS A 131 -12.62 0.13 -6.01
N CYS A 132 -13.18 -0.88 -6.68
CA CYS A 132 -12.46 -1.77 -7.59
C CYS A 132 -12.72 -1.32 -9.02
N SER A 133 -11.67 -0.94 -9.75
CA SER A 133 -11.74 -0.68 -11.19
C SER A 133 -10.86 -1.69 -11.92
N ASN A 134 -11.44 -2.34 -12.93
CA ASN A 134 -10.75 -3.21 -13.87
C ASN A 134 -9.90 -2.40 -14.85
#